data_AF-A0A9P9JYH3-F1
#
_entry.id   AF-A0A9P9JYH3-F1
#
_cell.length_a   1.000
_cell.length_b   1.000
_cell.length_c   1.000
_cell.angle_alpha   90.00
_cell.angle_beta   90.00
_cell.angle_gamma   90.00
#
_symmetry.space_group_name_H-M   'P 1'
#
loop_
_entity.id
_entity.type
_entity.pdbx_description
1 polymer ?
#
loop_
_entity_poly.entity_id
_entity_poly.type
_entity_poly.pdbx_seq_one_letter_code
_entity_poly.pdbx_strand_id
1 'polypeptide(L)'
;MKISGFWKTTAVTILALAIPPACSRAIDNHSLSQRDALFHDGVGEELSGILDKRDYSWRAPRFDLSHPSYTEFRELKSLHEPTVMQSCGFGDYGYKLYVAQRCAGTPASAGDLCITQLDKEGKYLGHMTLKGFGRGLSIGVQPLYQMLWVEVDADERGYGTGLATFQFENGKTLTASSNKLIKLDMPLPAGAKEVSTAYDSHKAALVVRYRVGNKYRIISWGAGCAATGNYTDVYTDFEIPELPTKSKNLQGYTAYGQFLYMLTGDSKEATGGEINTEITTINMANGQIIQGPSLTRAGESLVFRQPQGLCYASGPKNTHKLYTGFASGKVGDRRASLFYKNVTIPGGKA
;
A
#
# COMPACT_ATOMS: atom_id res chain seq x y z
N MET A 1 -2.00 39.02 11.88
CA MET A 1 -0.93 38.17 12.45
C MET A 1 -1.21 36.72 12.02
N LYS A 2 -0.32 36.13 11.20
CA LYS A 2 -0.55 34.87 10.48
C LYS A 2 -0.45 33.66 11.42
N ILE A 3 -1.53 32.89 11.54
CA ILE A 3 -1.55 31.54 12.15
C ILE A 3 -1.45 30.54 10.99
N SER A 4 -0.24 30.29 10.48
CA SER A 4 -0.01 29.30 9.42
C SER A 4 1.22 28.42 9.64
N GLY A 5 1.88 28.53 10.79
CA GLY A 5 3.13 27.82 11.09
C GLY A 5 3.00 26.58 11.96
N PHE A 6 1.97 26.48 12.80
CA PHE A 6 1.95 25.49 13.89
C PHE A 6 1.65 24.05 13.43
N TRP A 7 0.83 23.87 12.38
CA TRP A 7 0.42 22.55 11.90
C TRP A 7 1.49 21.84 11.06
N LYS A 8 2.35 22.59 10.34
CA LYS A 8 3.47 21.99 9.59
C LYS A 8 4.50 21.36 10.50
N THR A 9 4.77 21.96 11.66
CA THR A 9 5.79 21.47 12.59
C THR A 9 5.36 20.17 13.26
N THR A 10 4.11 20.05 13.72
CA THR A 10 3.64 18.84 14.42
C THR A 10 3.58 17.60 13.52
N ALA A 11 3.15 17.74 12.26
CA ALA A 11 3.12 16.62 11.32
C ALA A 11 4.54 16.13 10.97
N VAL A 12 5.49 17.05 10.79
CA VAL A 12 6.90 16.72 10.53
C VAL A 12 7.53 16.02 11.74
N THR A 13 7.23 16.45 12.97
CA THR A 13 7.72 15.80 14.20
C THR A 13 7.16 14.39 14.39
N ILE A 14 5.88 14.14 14.04
CA ILE A 14 5.26 12.81 14.14
C ILE A 14 5.86 11.84 13.09
N LEU A 15 6.11 12.31 11.87
CA LEU A 15 6.80 11.51 10.86
C LEU A 15 8.27 11.21 11.22
N ALA A 16 8.90 12.05 12.04
CA ALA A 16 10.29 11.89 12.46
C ALA A 16 10.53 10.68 13.37
N LEU A 17 9.49 10.17 14.03
CA LEU A 17 9.56 9.08 15.01
C LEU A 17 9.62 7.67 14.38
N ALA A 18 9.49 7.57 13.05
CA ALA A 18 9.63 6.33 12.28
C ALA A 18 10.72 6.41 11.20
N ILE A 19 11.71 7.28 11.38
CA ILE A 19 12.81 7.49 10.44
C ILE A 19 13.86 6.38 10.59
N PRO A 20 14.20 5.63 9.52
CA PRO A 20 15.35 4.73 9.53
C PRO A 20 16.63 5.51 9.84
N PRO A 21 17.64 4.92 10.52
CA PRO A 21 18.88 5.59 10.92
C PRO A 21 19.59 6.39 9.80
N ALA A 22 19.40 6.00 8.53
CA ALA A 22 19.96 6.71 7.38
C ALA A 22 19.49 8.17 7.26
N CYS A 23 18.27 8.53 7.71
CA CYS A 23 17.77 9.91 7.65
C CYS A 23 18.02 10.72 8.94
N SER A 24 18.63 10.13 9.98
CA SER A 24 18.87 10.84 11.26
C SER A 24 20.02 11.85 11.19
N ARG A 25 20.84 11.85 10.12
CA ARG A 25 21.93 12.83 9.94
C ARG A 25 21.42 14.25 9.61
N ALA A 26 20.13 14.42 9.35
CA ALA A 26 19.53 15.71 8.99
C ALA A 26 18.67 16.35 10.10
N ILE A 27 18.60 15.75 11.30
CA ILE A 27 17.78 16.27 12.40
C ILE A 27 18.71 16.62 13.57
N ASP A 28 18.84 17.92 13.84
CA ASP A 28 19.62 18.45 14.96
C ASP A 28 19.22 17.81 16.29
N ASN A 29 20.23 17.61 17.16
CA ASN A 29 20.16 16.95 18.47
C ASN A 29 19.13 17.54 19.46
N HIS A 30 18.43 18.62 19.10
CA HIS A 30 17.38 19.23 19.91
C HIS A 30 16.05 18.46 19.90
N SER A 31 15.83 17.52 18.97
CA SER A 31 14.58 16.73 18.88
C SER A 31 14.56 15.46 19.73
N LEU A 32 15.70 15.03 20.26
CA LEU A 32 15.82 13.79 21.04
C LEU A 32 15.11 13.88 22.41
N SER A 33 15.04 15.06 23.03
CA SER A 33 14.33 15.26 24.30
C SER A 33 12.80 15.23 24.17
N GLN A 34 12.25 15.34 22.95
CA GLN A 34 10.81 15.22 22.69
C GLN A 34 10.36 13.77 22.49
N ARG A 35 11.30 12.82 22.33
CA ARG A 35 10.98 11.39 22.30
C ARG A 35 10.38 10.95 23.64
N ASP A 36 10.93 11.39 24.76
CA ASP A 36 10.54 10.89 26.08
C ASP A 36 9.22 11.49 26.60
N ALA A 37 8.79 12.64 26.07
CA ALA A 37 7.61 13.35 26.59
C ALA A 37 6.25 12.82 26.06
N LEU A 38 6.24 11.97 25.02
CA LEU A 38 5.01 11.48 24.36
C LEU A 38 4.59 10.06 24.77
N PHE A 39 5.33 9.40 25.67
CA PHE A 39 5.10 8.00 26.05
C PHE A 39 4.31 7.80 27.36
N HIS A 40 3.57 8.80 27.84
CA HIS A 40 2.99 8.76 29.18
C HIS A 40 1.78 7.84 29.42
N ASP A 41 1.28 7.13 28.40
CA ASP A 41 0.08 6.29 28.53
C ASP A 41 0.35 4.78 28.36
N GLY A 42 1.34 4.19 29.04
CA GLY A 42 1.47 2.73 29.28
C GLY A 42 1.63 1.76 28.08
N VAL A 43 1.25 2.15 26.87
CA VAL A 43 1.42 1.46 25.58
C VAL A 43 2.83 1.71 25.02
N GLY A 44 3.52 2.72 25.55
CA GLY A 44 4.85 3.16 25.11
C GLY A 44 5.98 2.15 25.36
N GLU A 45 5.94 1.41 26.47
CA GLU A 45 6.98 0.41 26.78
C GLU A 45 6.87 -0.85 25.91
N GLU A 46 5.65 -1.24 25.53
CA GLU A 46 5.43 -2.39 24.64
C GLU A 46 5.83 -2.05 23.19
N LEU A 47 5.60 -0.81 22.76
CA LEU A 47 5.96 -0.32 21.43
C LEU A 47 7.45 0.04 21.26
N SER A 48 8.12 0.56 22.29
CA SER A 48 9.56 0.84 22.24
C SER A 48 10.37 -0.44 22.06
N GLY A 49 10.00 -1.52 22.75
CA GLY A 49 10.58 -2.85 22.57
C GLY A 49 10.35 -3.49 21.19
N ILE A 50 9.31 -3.07 20.46
CA ILE A 50 8.99 -3.51 19.08
C ILE A 50 9.76 -2.70 18.02
N LEU A 51 10.06 -1.42 18.29
CA LEU A 51 10.79 -0.55 17.37
C LEU A 51 12.31 -0.82 17.42
N ASP A 52 12.86 -1.11 18.60
CA ASP A 52 14.31 -1.29 18.83
C ASP A 52 14.85 -2.65 18.33
N LYS A 53 13.97 -3.61 18.03
CA LYS A 53 14.35 -4.96 17.57
C LYS A 53 14.10 -5.22 16.07
N ARG A 54 13.64 -4.22 15.31
CA ARG A 54 13.37 -4.41 13.89
C ARG A 54 14.66 -4.38 13.08
N ASP A 55 14.94 -5.49 12.41
CA ASP A 55 15.95 -5.53 11.36
C ASP A 55 15.45 -4.75 10.14
N TYR A 56 15.87 -3.48 10.04
CA TYR A 56 15.66 -2.66 8.84
C TYR A 56 16.62 -3.01 7.70
N SER A 57 17.26 -4.18 7.75
CA SER A 57 17.97 -4.69 6.59
C SER A 57 17.01 -4.82 5.40
N TRP A 58 17.56 -4.62 4.21
CA TRP A 58 16.82 -4.89 2.98
C TRP A 58 16.46 -6.38 2.84
N ARG A 59 17.03 -7.26 3.65
CA ARG A 59 16.82 -8.70 3.56
C ARG A 59 15.59 -9.12 4.37
N ALA A 60 14.73 -9.85 3.70
CA ALA A 60 13.59 -10.55 4.24
C ALA A 60 13.58 -11.99 3.68
N PRO A 61 12.88 -12.94 4.34
CA PRO A 61 12.40 -14.11 3.64
C PRO A 61 11.38 -13.69 2.56
N ARG A 62 11.05 -14.60 1.64
CA ARG A 62 10.00 -14.38 0.64
C ARG A 62 8.83 -15.31 0.87
N PHE A 63 7.63 -14.91 0.48
CA PHE A 63 6.49 -15.83 0.48
C PHE A 63 6.72 -16.93 -0.55
N ASP A 64 6.42 -18.18 -0.19
CA ASP A 64 6.37 -19.27 -1.15
C ASP A 64 4.99 -19.30 -1.82
N LEU A 65 4.96 -18.91 -3.08
CA LEU A 65 3.72 -18.82 -3.85
C LEU A 65 3.10 -20.19 -4.16
N SER A 66 3.83 -21.30 -4.02
CA SER A 66 3.32 -22.66 -4.25
C SER A 66 2.38 -23.16 -3.15
N HIS A 67 2.45 -22.57 -1.95
CA HIS A 67 1.62 -22.95 -0.82
C HIS A 67 0.17 -22.45 -0.98
N PRO A 68 -0.82 -23.13 -0.38
CA PRO A 68 -2.21 -22.71 -0.47
C PRO A 68 -2.44 -21.32 0.15
N SER A 69 -3.55 -20.70 -0.23
CA SER A 69 -4.07 -19.50 0.42
C SER A 69 -5.15 -19.88 1.42
N TYR A 70 -5.20 -19.14 2.54
CA TYR A 70 -6.19 -19.27 3.59
C TYR A 70 -7.17 -18.11 3.52
N THR A 71 -8.34 -18.27 4.13
CA THR A 71 -9.37 -17.23 4.18
C THR A 71 -9.14 -16.35 5.40
N GLU A 72 -9.09 -15.04 5.22
CA GLU A 72 -9.28 -14.09 6.33
C GLU A 72 -10.78 -13.82 6.50
N PHE A 73 -11.44 -13.39 5.42
CA PHE A 73 -12.90 -13.26 5.34
C PHE A 73 -13.39 -13.43 3.90
N ARG A 74 -14.69 -13.73 3.74
CA ARG A 74 -15.33 -13.91 2.43
C ARG A 74 -16.60 -13.09 2.36
N GLU A 75 -16.86 -12.54 1.17
CA GLU A 75 -18.10 -11.86 0.81
C GLU A 75 -18.55 -10.82 1.85
N LEU A 76 -17.60 -10.06 2.38
CA LEU A 76 -17.84 -8.97 3.28
C LEU A 76 -18.63 -7.85 2.58
N LYS A 77 -19.81 -7.54 3.11
CA LYS A 77 -20.69 -6.47 2.63
C LYS A 77 -20.36 -5.10 3.20
N SER A 78 -19.54 -5.05 4.24
CA SER A 78 -19.35 -3.87 5.08
C SER A 78 -18.47 -2.78 4.47
N LEU A 79 -18.20 -2.80 3.15
CA LEU A 79 -17.48 -1.71 2.51
C LEU A 79 -18.40 -0.51 2.29
N HIS A 80 -17.85 0.71 2.34
CA HIS A 80 -18.67 1.92 2.25
C HIS A 80 -19.30 2.11 0.88
N GLU A 81 -18.54 1.87 -0.20
CA GLU A 81 -19.03 2.04 -1.56
C GLU A 81 -19.60 0.70 -2.09
N PRO A 82 -20.63 0.74 -2.96
CA PRO A 82 -21.14 -0.46 -3.64
C PRO A 82 -20.28 -0.92 -4.82
N THR A 83 -19.09 -0.32 -5.01
CA THR A 83 -18.17 -0.67 -6.10
C THR A 83 -17.21 -1.79 -5.70
N VAL A 84 -16.52 -2.36 -6.69
CA VAL A 84 -15.42 -3.29 -6.41
C VAL A 84 -14.31 -2.61 -5.62
N MET A 85 -13.69 -3.31 -4.68
CA MET A 85 -12.41 -2.89 -4.09
C MET A 85 -11.37 -2.68 -5.19
N GLN A 86 -10.38 -1.81 -4.95
CA GLN A 86 -9.26 -1.56 -5.85
C GLN A 86 -7.94 -2.05 -5.23
N SER A 87 -7.75 -1.78 -3.93
CA SER A 87 -6.57 -2.21 -3.18
C SER A 87 -6.83 -2.28 -1.68
N CYS A 88 -5.83 -2.75 -0.95
CA CYS A 88 -5.83 -2.84 0.51
C CYS A 88 -4.49 -2.41 1.10
N GLY A 89 -4.48 -2.08 2.38
CA GLY A 89 -3.26 -1.89 3.17
C GLY A 89 -3.55 -2.06 4.66
N PHE A 90 -2.52 -2.37 5.44
CA PHE A 90 -2.65 -2.64 6.87
C PHE A 90 -1.95 -1.58 7.71
N GLY A 91 -2.69 -1.02 8.66
CA GLY A 91 -2.16 -0.15 9.73
C GLY A 91 -2.13 -0.88 11.06
N ASP A 92 -1.65 -0.19 12.10
CA ASP A 92 -1.62 -0.66 13.48
C ASP A 92 -1.14 -2.12 13.59
N TYR A 93 0.01 -2.45 13.00
CA TYR A 93 0.59 -3.81 13.02
C TYR A 93 -0.36 -4.93 12.56
N GLY A 94 -1.19 -4.65 11.55
CA GLY A 94 -2.12 -5.63 10.99
C GLY A 94 -3.48 -5.66 11.67
N TYR A 95 -3.73 -4.82 12.69
CA TYR A 95 -5.02 -4.78 13.37
C TYR A 95 -6.09 -3.97 12.63
N LYS A 96 -5.68 -3.04 11.76
CA LYS A 96 -6.60 -2.24 10.94
C LYS A 96 -6.34 -2.45 9.47
N LEU A 97 -7.41 -2.73 8.74
CA LEU A 97 -7.41 -2.89 7.30
C LEU A 97 -8.03 -1.65 6.66
N TYR A 98 -7.36 -1.11 5.65
CA TYR A 98 -7.85 -0.02 4.82
C TYR A 98 -8.09 -0.56 3.43
N VAL A 99 -9.28 -0.33 2.89
CA VAL A 99 -9.68 -0.80 1.56
C VAL A 99 -10.04 0.40 0.71
N ALA A 100 -9.37 0.56 -0.43
CA ALA A 100 -9.71 1.59 -1.40
C ALA A 100 -10.79 1.09 -2.35
N GLN A 101 -11.77 1.94 -2.62
CA GLN A 101 -12.81 1.78 -3.62
C GLN A 101 -12.89 3.04 -4.46
N ARG A 102 -13.43 2.93 -5.67
CA ARG A 102 -13.87 4.12 -6.40
C ARG A 102 -15.17 4.64 -5.80
N CYS A 103 -15.36 5.95 -5.73
CA CYS A 103 -16.65 6.49 -5.30
C CYS A 103 -17.75 6.13 -6.29
N ALA A 104 -18.91 5.72 -5.78
CA ALA A 104 -20.09 5.53 -6.62
C ALA A 104 -20.62 6.88 -7.12
N GLY A 105 -21.17 6.90 -8.34
CA GLY A 105 -21.76 8.11 -8.93
C GLY A 105 -20.75 9.13 -9.47
N THR A 106 -19.45 8.86 -9.40
CA THR A 106 -18.42 9.72 -10.01
C THR A 106 -17.77 9.04 -11.22
N PRO A 107 -17.41 9.82 -12.28
CA PRO A 107 -16.73 9.26 -13.44
C PRO A 107 -15.33 8.75 -13.07
N ALA A 108 -14.83 7.73 -13.79
CA ALA A 108 -13.50 7.17 -13.54
C ALA A 108 -12.39 8.23 -13.62
N SER A 109 -12.55 9.17 -14.55
CA SER A 109 -11.64 10.29 -14.77
C SER A 109 -11.56 11.28 -13.61
N ALA A 110 -12.53 11.30 -12.69
CA ALA A 110 -12.44 12.16 -11.50
C ALA A 110 -11.36 11.70 -10.53
N GLY A 111 -10.99 10.41 -10.55
CA GLY A 111 -10.04 9.84 -9.59
C GLY A 111 -10.53 9.88 -8.14
N ASP A 112 -11.85 9.90 -7.94
CA ASP A 112 -12.45 9.93 -6.61
C ASP A 112 -12.44 8.52 -5.99
N LEU A 113 -11.88 8.43 -4.78
CA LEU A 113 -11.75 7.19 -4.02
C LEU A 113 -12.48 7.29 -2.69
N CYS A 114 -12.95 6.17 -2.18
CA CYS A 114 -13.37 6.00 -0.80
C CYS A 114 -12.46 4.99 -0.13
N ILE A 115 -11.88 5.36 1.02
CA ILE A 115 -11.12 4.46 1.87
C ILE A 115 -12.03 3.99 2.99
N THR A 116 -12.35 2.69 3.03
CA THR A 116 -13.05 2.07 4.16
C THR A 116 -12.01 1.56 5.16
N GLN A 117 -12.19 1.87 6.44
CA GLN A 117 -11.42 1.29 7.54
C GLN A 117 -12.21 0.16 8.19
N LEU A 118 -11.55 -0.98 8.35
CA LEU A 118 -12.07 -2.19 8.98
C LEU A 118 -11.15 -2.62 10.14
N ASP A 119 -11.68 -3.38 11.11
CA ASP A 119 -10.83 -4.19 11.99
C ASP A 119 -10.36 -5.47 11.26
N LYS A 120 -9.52 -6.27 11.93
CA LYS A 120 -8.96 -7.50 11.34
C LYS A 120 -10.03 -8.55 11.00
N GLU A 121 -11.16 -8.55 11.69
CA GLU A 121 -12.31 -9.42 11.42
C GLU A 121 -13.18 -8.91 10.26
N GLY A 122 -12.92 -7.71 9.74
CA GLY A 122 -13.70 -7.09 8.66
C GLY A 122 -14.89 -6.27 9.14
N LYS A 123 -15.00 -5.98 10.45
CA LYS A 123 -16.03 -5.07 10.96
C LYS A 123 -15.77 -3.65 10.46
N TYR A 124 -16.82 -2.98 10.02
CA TYR A 124 -16.74 -1.57 9.62
C TYR A 124 -16.40 -0.65 10.80
N LEU A 125 -15.35 0.15 10.64
CA LEU A 125 -14.95 1.16 11.62
C LEU A 125 -15.22 2.58 11.12
N GLY A 126 -15.18 2.80 9.80
CA GLY A 126 -15.38 4.12 9.23
C GLY A 126 -14.99 4.22 7.76
N HIS A 127 -15.08 5.43 7.22
CA HIS A 127 -14.63 5.71 5.86
C HIS A 127 -14.07 7.13 5.72
N MET A 128 -13.35 7.38 4.64
CA MET A 128 -12.87 8.70 4.24
C MET A 128 -12.96 8.82 2.71
N THR A 129 -13.53 9.92 2.22
CA THR A 129 -13.64 10.20 0.79
C THR A 129 -12.45 11.04 0.34
N LEU A 130 -11.87 10.68 -0.81
CA LEU A 130 -10.73 11.33 -1.44
C LEU A 130 -11.16 11.82 -2.83
N LYS A 131 -11.10 13.11 -3.11
CA LYS A 131 -11.51 13.69 -4.40
C LYS A 131 -10.34 14.16 -5.25
N GLY A 132 -10.27 13.74 -6.51
CA GLY A 132 -9.18 14.11 -7.43
C GLY A 132 -7.87 13.33 -7.23
N PHE A 133 -7.92 12.12 -6.68
CA PHE A 133 -6.73 11.35 -6.29
C PHE A 133 -6.21 10.46 -7.43
N GLY A 134 -6.94 9.39 -7.74
CA GLY A 134 -6.58 8.46 -8.81
C GLY A 134 -7.44 7.19 -8.81
N ARG A 135 -6.87 6.05 -9.22
CA ARG A 135 -7.61 4.78 -9.39
C ARG A 135 -7.56 3.86 -8.17
N GLY A 136 -6.64 4.10 -7.24
CA GLY A 136 -6.45 3.27 -6.05
C GLY A 136 -5.84 1.91 -6.37
N LEU A 137 -5.00 1.80 -7.42
CA LEU A 137 -4.37 0.52 -7.82
C LEU A 137 -3.58 -0.13 -6.67
N SER A 138 -2.89 0.70 -5.89
CA SER A 138 -2.24 0.32 -4.63
C SER A 138 -2.24 1.52 -3.70
N ILE A 139 -2.31 1.25 -2.40
CA ILE A 139 -2.21 2.25 -1.34
C ILE A 139 -1.15 1.80 -0.33
N GLY A 140 -0.42 2.77 0.23
CA GLY A 140 0.45 2.54 1.37
C GLY A 140 -0.25 2.89 2.67
N VAL A 141 -0.06 2.08 3.70
CA VAL A 141 -0.50 2.40 5.06
C VAL A 141 0.71 2.28 5.98
N GLN A 142 1.10 3.40 6.58
CA GLN A 142 2.19 3.40 7.54
C GLN A 142 1.65 3.02 8.93
N PRO A 143 2.26 2.03 9.62
CA PRO A 143 1.89 1.64 10.98
C PRO A 143 2.01 2.81 11.98
N LEU A 144 1.28 2.71 13.10
CA LEU A 144 1.24 3.62 14.27
C LEU A 144 0.52 4.96 14.10
N TYR A 145 0.52 5.56 12.91
CA TYR A 145 -0.04 6.90 12.72
C TYR A 145 -1.24 6.95 11.79
N GLN A 146 -1.68 5.80 11.27
CA GLN A 146 -2.79 5.71 10.31
C GLN A 146 -2.58 6.66 9.12
N MET A 147 -1.31 6.85 8.73
CA MET A 147 -0.92 7.68 7.60
C MET A 147 -1.10 6.86 6.33
N LEU A 148 -1.87 7.42 5.41
CA LEU A 148 -2.14 6.85 4.10
C LEU A 148 -1.22 7.49 3.07
N TRP A 149 -0.67 6.66 2.19
CA TRP A 149 0.09 7.06 1.02
C TRP A 149 -0.72 6.68 -0.21
N VAL A 150 -1.16 7.67 -0.97
CA VAL A 150 -2.08 7.48 -2.08
C VAL A 150 -1.63 8.34 -3.25
N GLU A 151 -1.90 7.86 -4.46
CA GLU A 151 -1.76 8.66 -5.66
C GLU A 151 -2.67 9.90 -5.62
N VAL A 152 -2.21 11.01 -6.21
CA VAL A 152 -2.92 12.28 -6.21
C VAL A 152 -2.83 12.97 -7.57
N ASP A 153 -3.68 13.97 -7.77
CA ASP A 153 -3.75 14.80 -8.97
C ASP A 153 -4.06 13.93 -10.20
N ALA A 154 -5.26 13.36 -10.19
CA ALA A 154 -5.76 12.51 -11.26
C ALA A 154 -5.73 13.23 -12.63
N ASP A 155 -5.22 12.53 -13.64
CA ASP A 155 -5.27 12.96 -15.03
C ASP A 155 -6.67 12.76 -15.65
N GLU A 156 -6.86 13.15 -16.91
CA GLU A 156 -8.12 13.02 -17.64
C GLU A 156 -8.62 11.56 -17.77
N ARG A 157 -7.76 10.58 -17.51
CA ARG A 157 -8.05 9.13 -17.52
C ARG A 157 -8.24 8.58 -16.10
N GLY A 158 -8.11 9.43 -15.07
CA GLY A 158 -8.29 9.10 -13.67
C GLY A 158 -7.05 8.52 -12.99
N TYR A 159 -5.88 8.54 -13.63
CA TYR A 159 -4.64 8.04 -13.03
C TYR A 159 -3.94 9.15 -12.27
N GLY A 160 -3.41 8.85 -11.08
CA GLY A 160 -2.61 9.80 -10.33
C GLY A 160 -1.31 10.15 -11.07
N THR A 161 -0.91 11.40 -10.94
CA THR A 161 0.32 11.94 -11.51
C THR A 161 1.39 12.24 -10.46
N GLY A 162 1.00 12.23 -9.18
CA GLY A 162 1.92 12.32 -8.05
C GLY A 162 1.48 11.43 -6.89
N LEU A 163 2.13 11.58 -5.73
CA LEU A 163 1.75 10.93 -4.48
C LEU A 163 1.56 11.97 -3.38
N ALA A 164 0.67 11.67 -2.45
CA ALA A 164 0.53 12.43 -1.21
C ALA A 164 0.44 11.50 0.00
N THR A 165 0.82 12.04 1.16
CA THR A 165 0.56 11.42 2.46
C THR A 165 -0.28 12.32 3.36
N PHE A 166 -1.16 11.70 4.14
CA PHE A 166 -2.09 12.36 5.04
C PHE A 166 -2.62 11.34 6.05
N GLN A 167 -3.15 11.84 7.17
CA GLN A 167 -3.76 11.00 8.18
C GLN A 167 -5.19 10.62 7.77
N PHE A 168 -5.57 9.36 8.00
CA PHE A 168 -6.97 8.96 7.87
C PHE A 168 -7.85 9.67 8.92
N GLU A 169 -8.96 10.27 8.47
CA GLU A 169 -9.96 10.90 9.33
C GLU A 169 -11.35 10.34 8.99
N ASN A 170 -11.98 9.64 9.94
CA ASN A 170 -13.31 9.03 9.72
C ASN A 170 -14.38 10.09 9.41
N GLY A 171 -15.21 9.82 8.40
CA GLY A 171 -16.32 10.66 7.95
C GLY A 171 -15.88 11.93 7.22
N LYS A 172 -14.60 12.08 6.89
CA LYS A 172 -14.08 13.27 6.21
C LYS A 172 -13.98 13.08 4.71
N THR A 173 -14.08 14.20 4.02
CA THR A 173 -13.70 14.33 2.61
C THR A 173 -12.41 15.14 2.53
N LEU A 174 -11.46 14.66 1.73
CA LEU A 174 -10.21 15.34 1.42
C LEU A 174 -10.10 15.53 -0.09
N THR A 175 -9.73 16.72 -0.54
CA THR A 175 -9.55 17.02 -1.97
C THR A 175 -8.06 17.08 -2.30
N ALA A 176 -7.69 16.78 -3.55
CA ALA A 176 -6.32 16.86 -4.05
C ALA A 176 -5.68 18.26 -3.93
N SER A 177 -6.49 19.31 -3.80
CA SER A 177 -6.05 20.69 -3.56
C SER A 177 -5.87 21.06 -2.08
N SER A 178 -6.18 20.14 -1.16
CA SER A 178 -6.18 20.42 0.27
C SER A 178 -4.76 20.68 0.79
N ASN A 179 -4.64 21.70 1.65
CA ASN A 179 -3.40 22.03 2.36
C ASN A 179 -3.06 21.04 3.48
N LYS A 180 -3.95 20.08 3.80
CA LYS A 180 -3.69 18.97 4.71
C LYS A 180 -2.81 17.87 4.08
N LEU A 181 -2.63 17.90 2.76
CA LEU A 181 -1.80 16.94 2.04
C LEU A 181 -0.33 17.33 2.14
N ILE A 182 0.52 16.34 2.43
CA ILE A 182 1.94 16.42 2.11
C ILE A 182 2.11 15.79 0.74
N LYS A 183 2.16 16.63 -0.31
CA LYS A 183 2.47 16.19 -1.67
C LYS A 183 3.96 15.93 -1.81
N LEU A 184 4.31 14.83 -2.46
CA LEU A 184 5.69 14.41 -2.65
C LEU A 184 6.23 14.96 -3.97
N ASP A 185 7.24 15.83 -3.88
CA ASP A 185 8.00 16.32 -5.04
C ASP A 185 9.09 15.32 -5.43
N MET A 186 8.67 14.13 -5.87
CA MET A 186 9.60 13.04 -6.18
C MET A 186 10.39 13.35 -7.46
N PRO A 187 11.71 13.07 -7.49
CA PRO A 187 12.55 13.29 -8.67
C PRO A 187 12.33 12.19 -9.72
N LEU A 188 11.10 12.04 -10.20
CA LEU A 188 10.77 11.11 -11.28
C LEU A 188 11.22 11.68 -12.64
N PRO A 189 11.60 10.82 -13.60
CA PRO A 189 11.93 11.28 -14.95
C PRO A 189 10.78 12.07 -15.59
N ALA A 190 11.14 13.02 -16.46
CA ALA A 190 10.16 13.81 -17.19
C ALA A 190 9.17 12.91 -17.95
N GLY A 191 7.89 13.26 -17.88
CA GLY A 191 6.81 12.48 -18.50
C GLY A 191 6.39 11.22 -17.73
N ALA A 192 6.82 11.08 -16.46
CA ALA A 192 6.28 10.06 -15.56
C ALA A 192 4.76 10.23 -15.40
N LYS A 193 4.02 9.11 -15.48
CA LYS A 193 2.55 9.04 -15.36
C LYS A 193 2.14 7.78 -14.60
N GLU A 194 0.85 7.67 -14.26
CA GLU A 194 0.26 6.47 -13.65
C GLU A 194 1.01 6.04 -12.38
N VAL A 195 1.21 7.05 -11.52
CA VAL A 195 1.98 6.93 -10.29
C VAL A 195 1.11 6.27 -9.24
N SER A 196 1.62 5.23 -8.60
CA SER A 196 0.95 4.52 -7.50
C SER A 196 1.98 4.10 -6.46
N THR A 197 1.53 3.68 -5.28
CA THR A 197 2.45 3.33 -4.21
C THR A 197 1.99 2.18 -3.34
N ALA A 198 2.96 1.46 -2.78
CA ALA A 198 2.80 0.55 -1.67
C ALA A 198 3.76 0.95 -0.54
N TYR A 199 3.37 0.67 0.70
CA TYR A 199 4.24 0.86 1.87
C TYR A 199 4.79 -0.49 2.32
N ASP A 200 6.11 -0.63 2.40
CA ASP A 200 6.76 -1.79 3.00
C ASP A 200 7.04 -1.53 4.48
N SER A 201 6.27 -2.18 5.36
CA SER A 201 6.45 -2.05 6.81
C SER A 201 7.70 -2.75 7.36
N HIS A 202 8.34 -3.63 6.58
CA HIS A 202 9.62 -4.24 6.93
C HIS A 202 10.74 -3.21 6.84
N LYS A 203 10.83 -2.49 5.72
CA LYS A 203 11.87 -1.47 5.51
C LYS A 203 11.48 -0.05 5.96
N ALA A 204 10.20 0.19 6.26
CA ALA A 204 9.62 1.52 6.35
C ALA A 204 9.86 2.33 5.06
N ALA A 205 9.63 1.68 3.92
CA ALA A 205 9.90 2.23 2.59
C ALA A 205 8.62 2.54 1.82
N LEU A 206 8.68 3.61 1.04
CA LEU A 206 7.68 3.93 0.02
C LEU A 206 8.14 3.30 -1.30
N VAL A 207 7.36 2.35 -1.81
CA VAL A 207 7.61 1.67 -3.09
C VAL A 207 6.70 2.26 -4.14
N VAL A 208 7.29 3.01 -5.07
CA VAL A 208 6.57 3.83 -6.06
C VAL A 208 6.65 3.13 -7.41
N ARG A 209 5.48 2.90 -8.00
CA ARG A 209 5.35 2.44 -9.39
C ARG A 209 4.96 3.62 -10.26
N TYR A 210 5.62 3.76 -11.39
CA TYR A 210 5.33 4.83 -12.36
C TYR A 210 5.58 4.33 -13.79
N ARG A 211 5.04 5.04 -14.77
CA ARG A 211 5.24 4.77 -16.20
C ARG A 211 6.02 5.90 -16.85
N VAL A 212 7.04 5.55 -17.64
CA VAL A 212 7.75 6.47 -18.55
C VAL A 212 7.77 5.83 -19.94
N GLY A 213 7.28 6.55 -20.94
CA GLY A 213 7.02 5.96 -22.25
C GLY A 213 6.08 4.76 -22.14
N ASN A 214 6.50 3.61 -22.66
CA ASN A 214 5.74 2.34 -22.60
C ASN A 214 6.24 1.39 -21.50
N LYS A 215 7.10 1.86 -20.60
CA LYS A 215 7.74 1.04 -19.58
C LYS A 215 7.25 1.41 -18.18
N TYR A 216 6.90 0.41 -17.39
CA TYR A 216 6.64 0.59 -15.97
C TYR A 216 7.91 0.35 -15.17
N ARG A 217 8.12 1.18 -14.15
CA ARG A 217 9.30 1.15 -13.29
C ARG A 217 8.90 1.14 -11.83
N ILE A 218 9.78 0.64 -11.00
CA ILE A 218 9.72 0.77 -9.54
C ILE A 218 10.89 1.62 -9.10
N ILE A 219 10.62 2.55 -8.19
CA ILE A 219 11.63 3.25 -7.40
C ILE A 219 11.21 3.25 -5.94
N SER A 220 12.16 3.28 -5.00
CA SER A 220 11.81 3.35 -3.58
C SER A 220 12.78 4.15 -2.73
N TRP A 221 12.23 4.71 -1.65
CA TRP A 221 12.93 5.50 -0.65
C TRP A 221 12.41 5.17 0.74
N GLY A 222 13.14 5.59 1.77
CA GLY A 222 12.58 5.62 3.12
C GLY A 222 11.36 6.56 3.17
N ALA A 223 10.23 6.09 3.70
CA ALA A 223 8.98 6.86 3.66
C ALA A 223 9.09 8.20 4.42
N GLY A 224 9.78 8.21 5.56
CA GLY A 224 10.06 9.43 6.31
C GLY A 224 10.92 10.43 5.54
N CYS A 225 11.92 9.95 4.79
CA CYS A 225 12.76 10.79 3.93
C CYS A 225 11.94 11.38 2.77
N ALA A 226 11.10 10.57 2.12
CA ALA A 226 10.24 11.03 1.03
C ALA A 226 9.30 12.16 1.49
N ALA A 227 8.67 12.02 2.66
CA ALA A 227 7.77 13.06 3.17
C ALA A 227 8.47 14.36 3.58
N THR A 228 9.79 14.35 3.83
CA THR A 228 10.57 15.57 4.07
C THR A 228 11.23 16.10 2.80
N GLY A 229 10.97 15.49 1.64
CA GLY A 229 11.57 15.88 0.35
C GLY A 229 13.01 15.41 0.17
N ASN A 230 13.49 14.49 1.02
CA ASN A 230 14.81 13.90 0.87
C ASN A 230 14.74 12.60 0.06
N TYR A 231 15.32 12.64 -1.14
CA TYR A 231 15.35 11.54 -2.09
C TYR A 231 16.78 11.06 -2.43
N THR A 232 17.78 11.44 -1.63
CA THR A 232 19.20 11.09 -1.92
C THR A 232 19.47 9.59 -1.84
N ASP A 233 18.80 8.90 -0.93
CA ASP A 233 19.04 7.49 -0.63
C ASP A 233 17.98 6.62 -1.32
N VAL A 234 18.20 6.35 -2.60
CA VAL A 234 17.38 5.40 -3.38
C VAL A 234 17.65 3.98 -2.90
N TYR A 235 16.61 3.27 -2.47
CA TYR A 235 16.73 1.86 -2.06
C TYR A 235 16.70 0.90 -3.25
N THR A 236 15.93 1.25 -4.29
CA THR A 236 15.95 0.56 -5.59
C THR A 236 15.41 1.46 -6.69
N ASP A 237 15.85 1.25 -7.92
CA ASP A 237 15.25 1.75 -9.16
C ASP A 237 15.45 0.72 -10.28
N PHE A 238 14.36 0.16 -10.81
CA PHE A 238 14.42 -0.82 -11.89
C PHE A 238 13.19 -0.77 -12.81
N GLU A 239 13.37 -1.22 -14.05
CA GLU A 239 12.26 -1.48 -14.97
C GLU A 239 11.56 -2.79 -14.60
N ILE A 240 10.23 -2.77 -14.47
CA ILE A 240 9.46 -3.99 -14.26
C ILE A 240 9.61 -4.86 -15.51
N PRO A 241 10.09 -6.11 -15.40
CA PRO A 241 10.20 -7.01 -16.54
C PRO A 241 8.83 -7.32 -17.13
N GLU A 242 8.81 -7.77 -18.38
CA GLU A 242 7.59 -8.38 -18.92
C GLU A 242 7.23 -9.61 -18.09
N LEU A 243 5.99 -9.64 -17.58
CA LEU A 243 5.51 -10.76 -16.77
C LEU A 243 4.93 -11.83 -17.70
N PRO A 244 5.44 -13.08 -17.71
CA PRO A 244 4.96 -14.15 -18.57
C PRO A 244 3.64 -14.76 -18.02
N THR A 245 2.65 -13.90 -17.82
CA THR A 245 1.37 -14.14 -17.13
C THR A 245 0.27 -14.42 -18.14
N LYS A 246 -0.78 -15.12 -17.70
CA LYS A 246 -1.98 -15.39 -18.49
C LYS A 246 -2.82 -14.14 -18.77
N SER A 247 -2.73 -13.12 -17.90
CA SER A 247 -3.45 -11.86 -18.04
C SER A 247 -2.48 -10.69 -18.07
N LYS A 248 -2.70 -9.75 -18.99
CA LYS A 248 -1.96 -8.48 -19.03
C LYS A 248 -2.46 -7.45 -18.00
N ASN A 249 -3.56 -7.74 -17.32
CA ASN A 249 -4.17 -6.81 -16.39
C ASN A 249 -3.52 -6.91 -15.01
N LEU A 250 -2.79 -5.85 -14.64
CA LEU A 250 -2.28 -5.66 -13.29
C LEU A 250 -3.43 -5.26 -12.35
N GLN A 251 -3.56 -5.96 -11.24
CA GLN A 251 -4.65 -5.79 -10.27
C GLN A 251 -4.16 -5.41 -8.87
N GLY A 252 -2.84 -5.29 -8.68
CA GLY A 252 -2.26 -4.83 -7.44
C GLY A 252 -0.80 -5.24 -7.31
N TYR A 253 -0.10 -4.59 -6.38
CA TYR A 253 1.25 -4.97 -6.01
C TYR A 253 1.54 -4.52 -4.57
N THR A 254 2.48 -5.21 -3.94
CA THR A 254 3.01 -4.84 -2.62
C THR A 254 4.48 -5.24 -2.53
N ALA A 255 5.17 -4.82 -1.47
CA ALA A 255 6.56 -5.15 -1.23
C ALA A 255 6.77 -5.71 0.18
N TYR A 256 7.78 -6.55 0.32
CA TYR A 256 8.26 -7.06 1.60
C TYR A 256 9.78 -7.26 1.51
N GLY A 257 10.54 -6.33 2.11
CA GLY A 257 11.99 -6.30 2.00
C GLY A 257 12.45 -6.15 0.55
N GLN A 258 13.37 -7.01 0.10
CA GLN A 258 13.89 -6.99 -1.26
C GLN A 258 12.95 -7.53 -2.34
N PHE A 259 11.71 -7.89 -2.00
CA PHE A 259 10.79 -8.54 -2.92
C PHE A 259 9.57 -7.68 -3.23
N LEU A 260 9.30 -7.51 -4.52
CA LEU A 260 8.04 -7.01 -5.05
C LEU A 260 7.15 -8.19 -5.40
N TYR A 261 5.88 -8.12 -5.03
CA TYR A 261 4.86 -9.07 -5.44
C TYR A 261 3.86 -8.37 -6.31
N MET A 262 3.57 -8.95 -7.48
CA MET A 262 2.64 -8.38 -8.46
C MET A 262 1.49 -9.35 -8.71
N LEU A 263 0.26 -8.84 -8.66
CA LEU A 263 -0.97 -9.58 -8.89
C LEU A 263 -1.51 -9.24 -10.27
N THR A 264 -1.65 -10.24 -11.12
CA THR A 264 -2.32 -10.11 -12.42
C THR A 264 -3.57 -10.98 -12.47
N GLY A 265 -4.51 -10.65 -13.35
CA GLY A 265 -5.68 -11.48 -13.59
C GLY A 265 -6.90 -10.69 -14.02
N ASP A 266 -7.92 -11.43 -14.43
CA ASP A 266 -9.19 -10.90 -14.89
C ASP A 266 -10.33 -11.34 -13.97
N SER A 267 -11.50 -10.72 -14.17
CA SER A 267 -12.71 -11.26 -13.60
C SER A 267 -13.08 -12.57 -14.28
N LYS A 268 -13.62 -13.54 -13.53
CA LYS A 268 -14.18 -14.78 -14.12
C LYS A 268 -15.21 -14.49 -15.22
N GLU A 269 -15.98 -13.42 -15.08
CA GLU A 269 -16.96 -13.01 -16.08
C GLU A 269 -16.27 -12.64 -17.40
N ALA A 270 -15.16 -11.91 -17.35
CA ALA A 270 -14.39 -11.50 -18.54
C ALA A 270 -13.67 -12.66 -19.24
N THR A 271 -13.46 -13.79 -18.55
CA THR A 271 -12.72 -14.96 -19.06
C THR A 271 -13.62 -16.16 -19.36
N GLY A 272 -14.95 -16.00 -19.31
CA GLY A 272 -15.86 -17.14 -19.49
C GLY A 272 -15.76 -18.20 -18.39
N GLY A 273 -15.30 -17.83 -17.19
CA GLY A 273 -15.16 -18.69 -16.02
C GLY A 273 -13.74 -19.17 -15.75
N GLU A 274 -12.80 -18.97 -16.66
CA GLU A 274 -11.41 -19.40 -16.48
C GLU A 274 -10.71 -18.59 -15.38
N ILE A 275 -9.93 -19.29 -14.56
CA ILE A 275 -9.10 -18.66 -13.53
C ILE A 275 -7.72 -18.39 -14.12
N ASN A 276 -7.37 -17.11 -14.19
CA ASN A 276 -6.08 -16.64 -14.68
C ASN A 276 -5.38 -15.68 -13.70
N THR A 277 -5.78 -15.67 -12.44
CA THR A 277 -5.17 -14.83 -11.42
C THR A 277 -3.84 -15.41 -10.97
N GLU A 278 -2.76 -14.65 -11.16
CA GLU A 278 -1.40 -15.09 -10.90
C GLU A 278 -0.63 -14.06 -10.06
N ILE A 279 0.24 -14.57 -9.19
CA ILE A 279 1.18 -13.74 -8.41
C ILE A 279 2.60 -14.02 -8.90
N THR A 280 3.38 -12.97 -9.08
CA THR A 280 4.81 -13.04 -9.44
C THR A 280 5.64 -12.35 -8.39
N THR A 281 6.76 -12.97 -7.98
CA THR A 281 7.76 -12.38 -7.09
C THR A 281 8.95 -11.90 -7.88
N ILE A 282 9.35 -10.66 -7.65
CA ILE A 282 10.47 -9.99 -8.34
C ILE A 282 11.47 -9.53 -7.28
N ASN A 283 12.76 -9.77 -7.53
CA ASN A 283 13.85 -9.19 -6.76
C ASN A 283 14.00 -7.73 -7.13
N MET A 284 13.77 -6.84 -6.18
CA MET A 284 13.83 -5.41 -6.38
C MET A 284 15.26 -4.90 -6.59
N ALA A 285 16.30 -5.66 -6.28
CA ALA A 285 17.68 -5.22 -6.54
C ALA A 285 18.02 -5.14 -8.03
N ASN A 286 17.41 -5.98 -8.86
CA ASN A 286 17.78 -6.15 -10.27
C ASN A 286 16.60 -6.39 -11.23
N GLY A 287 15.36 -6.44 -10.72
CA GLY A 287 14.17 -6.71 -11.52
C GLY A 287 14.00 -8.17 -11.95
N GLN A 288 14.78 -9.12 -11.42
CA GLN A 288 14.69 -10.52 -11.79
C GLN A 288 13.43 -11.17 -11.20
N ILE A 289 12.68 -11.92 -12.01
CA ILE A 289 11.60 -12.79 -11.52
C ILE A 289 12.21 -13.96 -10.75
N ILE A 290 11.84 -14.10 -9.47
CA ILE A 290 12.36 -15.14 -8.56
C ILE A 290 11.38 -16.30 -8.39
N GLN A 291 10.08 -16.02 -8.48
CA GLN A 291 9.05 -17.06 -8.46
C GLN A 291 7.83 -16.61 -9.27
N GLY A 292 7.19 -17.58 -9.91
CA GLY A 292 5.97 -17.40 -10.66
C GLY A 292 6.19 -16.97 -12.11
N PRO A 293 5.10 -16.61 -12.82
CA PRO A 293 3.75 -16.43 -12.29
C PRO A 293 3.16 -17.71 -11.69
N SER A 294 2.56 -17.59 -10.51
CA SER A 294 1.95 -18.72 -9.80
C SER A 294 0.44 -18.50 -9.70
N LEU A 295 -0.34 -19.42 -10.27
CA LEU A 295 -1.80 -19.37 -10.23
C LEU A 295 -2.32 -19.44 -8.79
N THR A 296 -3.18 -18.50 -8.41
CA THR A 296 -3.90 -18.56 -7.14
C THR A 296 -5.34 -19.04 -7.34
N ARG A 297 -5.70 -20.12 -6.65
CA ARG A 297 -7.07 -20.64 -6.55
C ARG A 297 -7.84 -20.06 -5.36
N ALA A 298 -7.28 -19.06 -4.68
CA ALA A 298 -7.98 -18.33 -3.62
C ALA A 298 -9.35 -17.83 -4.13
N GLY A 299 -10.40 -18.10 -3.36
CA GLY A 299 -11.76 -17.72 -3.70
C GLY A 299 -12.29 -18.32 -5.01
N GLU A 300 -11.74 -19.44 -5.51
CA GLU A 300 -12.20 -20.03 -6.78
C GLU A 300 -13.68 -20.42 -6.78
N SER A 301 -14.32 -20.61 -5.63
CA SER A 301 -15.77 -20.87 -5.56
C SER A 301 -16.64 -19.61 -5.59
N LEU A 302 -16.06 -18.41 -5.62
CA LEU A 302 -16.82 -17.17 -5.81
C LEU A 302 -17.43 -17.13 -7.21
N VAL A 303 -18.72 -16.77 -7.29
CA VAL A 303 -19.49 -16.69 -8.55
C VAL A 303 -18.95 -15.55 -9.42
N PHE A 304 -19.00 -14.32 -8.89
CA PHE A 304 -18.18 -13.23 -9.40
C PHE A 304 -16.87 -13.23 -8.64
N ARG A 305 -15.76 -13.25 -9.37
CA ARG A 305 -14.41 -13.24 -8.80
C ARG A 305 -13.55 -12.34 -9.65
N GLN A 306 -13.17 -11.19 -9.10
CA GLN A 306 -12.20 -10.30 -9.75
C GLN A 306 -11.07 -9.99 -8.76
N PRO A 307 -9.81 -10.34 -9.08
CA PRO A 307 -8.68 -9.95 -8.25
C PRO A 307 -8.57 -8.43 -8.18
N GLN A 308 -8.42 -7.90 -6.97
CA GLN A 308 -8.37 -6.47 -6.69
C GLN A 308 -7.54 -6.25 -5.42
N GLY A 309 -6.29 -5.83 -5.58
CA GLY A 309 -5.37 -5.54 -4.50
C GLY A 309 -4.50 -6.71 -4.06
N LEU A 310 -3.24 -6.38 -3.79
CA LEU A 310 -2.29 -7.23 -3.09
C LEU A 310 -1.69 -6.40 -1.94
N CYS A 311 -1.69 -6.93 -0.73
CA CYS A 311 -1.20 -6.18 0.43
C CYS A 311 -0.41 -7.06 1.39
N TYR A 312 0.61 -6.47 2.01
CA TYR A 312 1.44 -7.12 3.01
C TYR A 312 1.04 -6.64 4.41
N ALA A 313 1.03 -7.56 5.37
CA ALA A 313 0.96 -7.22 6.78
C ALA A 313 2.04 -7.95 7.57
N SER A 314 2.67 -7.20 8.47
CA SER A 314 3.42 -7.71 9.61
C SER A 314 2.51 -7.69 10.84
N GLY A 315 2.27 -8.87 11.43
CA GLY A 315 1.54 -9.02 12.68
C GLY A 315 2.46 -9.19 13.90
N PRO A 316 1.86 -9.40 15.09
CA PRO A 316 2.60 -9.71 16.32
C PRO A 316 3.54 -10.91 16.13
N LYS A 317 4.62 -10.94 16.93
CA LYS A 317 5.62 -12.03 16.92
C LYS A 317 6.25 -12.28 15.55
N ASN A 318 6.40 -11.22 14.74
CA ASN A 318 7.00 -11.29 13.40
C ASN A 318 6.26 -12.27 12.47
N THR A 319 4.93 -12.29 12.57
CA THR A 319 4.10 -13.04 11.62
C THR A 319 3.92 -12.23 10.34
N HIS A 320 4.03 -12.87 9.19
CA HIS A 320 3.95 -12.21 7.89
C HIS A 320 2.82 -12.83 7.07
N LYS A 321 1.98 -11.98 6.48
CA LYS A 321 0.91 -12.41 5.58
C LYS A 321 0.94 -11.60 4.29
N LEU A 322 0.87 -12.30 3.16
CA LEU A 322 0.63 -11.72 1.84
C LEU A 322 -0.84 -11.94 1.50
N TYR A 323 -1.61 -10.86 1.47
CA TYR A 323 -3.03 -10.88 1.22
C TYR A 323 -3.35 -10.59 -0.25
N THR A 324 -4.34 -11.31 -0.77
CA THR A 324 -4.94 -11.10 -2.09
C THR A 324 -6.42 -10.79 -1.91
N GLY A 325 -6.82 -9.61 -2.40
CA GLY A 325 -8.21 -9.17 -2.40
C GLY A 325 -8.97 -9.66 -3.63
N PHE A 326 -10.24 -9.98 -3.44
CA PHE A 326 -11.17 -10.27 -4.52
C PHE A 326 -12.48 -9.52 -4.33
N ALA A 327 -12.94 -8.87 -5.39
CA ALA A 327 -14.32 -8.46 -5.50
C ALA A 327 -15.21 -9.66 -5.84
N SER A 328 -16.39 -9.69 -5.22
CA SER A 328 -17.41 -10.73 -5.31
C SER A 328 -18.81 -10.11 -5.32
N GLY A 329 -19.85 -10.93 -5.41
CA GLY A 329 -21.24 -10.46 -5.49
C GLY A 329 -21.61 -9.83 -6.83
N LYS A 330 -22.87 -9.44 -6.99
CA LYS A 330 -23.40 -8.85 -8.24
C LYS A 330 -23.14 -7.34 -8.29
N VAL A 331 -23.28 -6.73 -9.47
CA VAL A 331 -23.28 -5.25 -9.57
C VAL A 331 -24.34 -4.68 -8.63
N GLY A 332 -23.99 -3.67 -7.83
CA GLY A 332 -24.86 -3.07 -6.79
C GLY A 332 -24.85 -3.80 -5.43
N ASP A 333 -24.34 -5.04 -5.37
CA ASP A 333 -24.06 -5.79 -4.12
C ASP A 333 -22.63 -6.34 -4.20
N ARG A 334 -21.67 -5.49 -4.56
CA ARG A 334 -20.27 -5.88 -4.62
C ARG A 334 -19.75 -6.06 -3.20
N ARG A 335 -19.03 -7.16 -2.99
CA ARG A 335 -18.51 -7.58 -1.69
C ARG A 335 -17.01 -7.82 -1.79
N ALA A 336 -16.30 -7.70 -0.68
CA ALA A 336 -14.87 -8.00 -0.62
C ALA A 336 -14.61 -9.37 0.02
N SER A 337 -13.63 -10.08 -0.53
CA SER A 337 -13.07 -11.28 0.09
C SER A 337 -11.57 -11.10 0.19
N LEU A 338 -10.98 -11.52 1.30
CA LEU A 338 -9.55 -11.40 1.54
C LEU A 338 -8.97 -12.76 1.92
N PHE A 339 -7.96 -13.18 1.18
CA PHE A 339 -7.25 -14.44 1.39
C PHE A 339 -5.77 -14.15 1.60
N TYR A 340 -5.04 -15.03 2.29
CA TYR A 340 -3.63 -14.82 2.56
C TYR A 340 -2.76 -16.05 2.38
N LYS A 341 -1.48 -15.81 2.08
CA LYS A 341 -0.38 -16.76 2.26
C LYS A 341 0.45 -16.35 3.46
N ASN A 342 0.90 -17.31 4.26
CA ASN A 342 1.68 -17.07 5.49
C ASN A 342 2.96 -17.94 5.58
N VAL A 343 3.25 -18.73 4.55
CA VAL A 343 4.49 -19.51 4.49
C VAL A 343 5.56 -18.68 3.80
N THR A 344 6.66 -18.47 4.51
CA THR A 344 7.85 -17.81 3.99
C THR A 344 9.03 -18.78 3.95
N ILE A 345 9.91 -18.57 2.97
CA ILE A 345 11.15 -19.32 2.78
C ILE A 345 12.31 -18.34 2.66
N PRO A 346 13.56 -18.78 2.91
CA PRO A 346 14.73 -17.92 2.74
C PRO A 346 14.72 -17.25 1.36
N GLY A 347 15.00 -15.94 1.32
CA GLY A 347 14.94 -15.13 0.10
C GLY A 347 15.98 -15.50 -0.98
N GLY A 348 16.92 -16.40 -0.68
CA GLY A 348 18.11 -16.66 -1.51
C GLY A 348 19.13 -15.53 -1.40
N LYS A 349 20.39 -15.81 -1.76
CA LYS A 349 21.39 -14.74 -1.98
C LYS A 349 21.08 -14.10 -3.34
N ALA A 350 21.10 -12.76 -3.36
CA ALA A 350 21.00 -11.97 -4.58
C ALA A 350 22.18 -12.24 -5.51
#